data_AF-A0A9E3QX18-F1
#
_entry.id   AF-A0A9E3QX18-F1
#
_cell.length_a   1.000
_cell.length_b   1.000
_cell.length_c   1.000
_cell.angle_alpha   90.00
_cell.angle_beta   90.00
_cell.angle_gamma   90.00
#
_symmetry.space_group_name_H-M   'P 1'
#
loop_
_entity.id
_entity.type
_entity.pdbx_description
1 polymer ?
#
loop_
_entity_poly.entity_id
_entity_poly.type
_entity_poly.pdbx_seq_one_letter_code
_entity_poly.pdbx_strand_id
1 'polypeptide(L)'
;MRAALAALGGLLLAGCGPSPHGPALPFELTISAALADTISGFQVSLVNKGSSLDCTQVQQNCLVKQVSADRFVRVQDASGVEHAAVVVPLKLVAGTPSTQNTELRNVPPGKDFALVVEALSKLSPPNLVGSSCTYVPEITAGANAAVLTQTIKPLATPVACDPRVEK
;
A
#
# COMPACT_ATOMS: atom_id res chain seq x y z
N MET A 1 4.68 63.37 32.33
CA MET A 1 5.59 62.86 31.28
C MET A 1 4.95 61.63 30.65
N ARG A 2 5.05 61.53 29.32
CA ARG A 2 4.37 60.56 28.44
C ARG A 2 5.02 59.18 28.47
N ALA A 3 4.17 58.18 28.25
CA ALA A 3 4.35 56.94 27.47
C ALA A 3 5.39 55.89 27.92
N ALA A 4 4.92 54.65 28.08
CA ALA A 4 5.33 53.52 27.23
C ALA A 4 4.37 52.32 27.39
N LEU A 5 3.71 51.94 26.29
CA LEU A 5 3.09 50.64 26.07
C LEU A 5 4.19 49.57 26.02
N ALA A 6 3.95 48.40 26.63
CA ALA A 6 4.67 47.18 26.28
C ALA A 6 3.68 46.01 26.28
N ALA A 7 3.13 45.74 25.09
CA ALA A 7 2.41 44.50 24.79
C ALA A 7 3.45 43.39 24.58
N LEU A 8 3.53 42.43 25.52
CA LEU A 8 4.26 41.18 25.33
C LEU A 8 3.30 40.12 24.78
N GLY A 9 3.19 40.10 23.44
CA GLY A 9 2.79 38.92 22.68
C GLY A 9 4.04 38.11 22.35
N GLY A 10 4.08 36.83 22.70
CA GLY A 10 5.25 35.98 22.54
C GLY A 10 4.93 34.49 22.40
N LEU A 11 4.55 34.12 21.17
CA LEU A 11 4.66 32.82 20.50
C LEU A 11 4.37 31.52 21.28
N LEU A 12 3.19 30.97 21.01
CA LEU A 12 2.91 29.53 21.06
C LEU A 12 3.78 28.80 20.02
N LEU A 13 4.82 28.12 20.46
CA LEU A 13 5.50 27.08 19.69
C LEU A 13 4.56 25.86 19.59
N ALA A 14 3.67 25.87 18.59
CA ALA A 14 3.05 24.64 18.12
C ALA A 14 4.12 23.82 17.40
N GLY A 15 4.94 23.10 18.17
CA GLY A 15 5.77 22.04 17.63
C GLY A 15 4.84 20.96 17.11
N CYS A 16 4.67 20.88 15.78
CA CYS A 16 4.27 19.65 15.13
C CYS A 16 5.38 18.63 15.41
N GLY A 17 5.25 17.90 16.53
CA GLY A 17 6.08 16.73 16.77
C GLY A 17 5.93 15.75 15.60
N PRO A 18 6.99 15.01 15.25
CA PRO A 18 6.88 13.96 14.24
C PRO A 18 5.70 13.07 14.61
N SER A 19 4.82 12.83 13.64
CA SER A 19 3.67 11.96 13.84
C SER A 19 4.15 10.67 14.50
N PRO A 20 3.51 10.15 15.55
CA PRO A 20 3.97 8.96 16.28
C PRO A 20 3.97 7.68 15.41
N HIS A 21 3.57 7.80 14.15
CA HIS A 21 3.48 6.73 13.18
C HIS A 21 4.70 6.85 12.26
N GLY A 22 5.42 5.74 12.05
CA GLY A 22 6.56 5.70 11.12
C GLY A 22 6.14 6.06 9.69
N PRO A 23 7.10 6.11 8.75
CA PRO A 23 6.85 6.59 7.39
C PRO A 23 5.69 5.87 6.73
N ALA A 24 4.78 6.62 6.11
CA ALA A 24 3.71 6.05 5.30
C ALA A 24 4.14 5.97 3.84
N LEU A 25 3.62 4.96 3.13
CA LEU A 25 3.71 4.85 1.68
C LEU A 25 2.31 4.98 1.09
N PRO A 26 1.89 6.20 0.69
CA PRO A 26 0.61 6.42 0.03
C PRO A 26 0.66 5.97 -1.43
N PHE A 27 -0.45 5.41 -1.92
CA PHE A 27 -0.62 5.02 -3.32
C PHE A 27 -2.10 5.04 -3.72
N GLU A 28 -2.35 5.23 -5.01
CA GLU A 28 -3.69 5.17 -5.60
C GLU A 28 -3.87 3.83 -6.32
N LEU A 29 -4.97 3.14 -6.04
CA LEU A 29 -5.41 1.98 -6.80
C LEU A 29 -6.33 2.45 -7.93
N THR A 30 -6.01 2.08 -9.17
CA THR A 30 -6.91 2.17 -10.32
C THR A 30 -7.42 0.77 -10.65
N ILE A 31 -8.74 0.58 -10.62
CA ILE A 31 -9.35 -0.74 -10.72
C ILE A 31 -10.10 -0.84 -12.05
N SER A 32 -9.81 -1.90 -12.80
CA SER A 32 -10.55 -2.20 -14.02
C SER A 32 -12.03 -2.49 -13.70
N ALA A 33 -12.93 -1.95 -14.51
CA ALA A 33 -14.37 -2.22 -14.40
C ALA A 33 -14.69 -3.74 -14.42
N ALA A 34 -13.88 -4.54 -15.12
CA ALA A 34 -14.04 -5.99 -15.18
C ALA A 34 -13.84 -6.70 -13.82
N LEU A 35 -13.18 -6.05 -12.85
CA LEU A 35 -12.93 -6.62 -11.53
C LEU A 35 -13.91 -6.16 -10.45
N ALA A 36 -14.58 -5.02 -10.64
CA ALA A 36 -15.33 -4.34 -9.59
C ALA A 36 -16.38 -5.24 -8.90
N ASP A 37 -17.08 -6.07 -9.68
CA ASP A 37 -18.11 -6.97 -9.14
C ASP A 37 -17.56 -8.32 -8.65
N THR A 38 -16.30 -8.63 -8.90
CA THR A 38 -15.69 -9.93 -8.62
C THR A 38 -14.85 -9.96 -7.34
N ILE A 39 -14.38 -8.80 -6.89
CA ILE A 39 -13.41 -8.69 -5.78
C ILE A 39 -14.07 -8.28 -4.46
N SER A 40 -13.51 -8.79 -3.36
CA SER A 40 -13.88 -8.41 -1.99
C SER A 40 -12.93 -7.36 -1.40
N GLY A 41 -11.72 -7.27 -1.93
CA GLY A 41 -10.68 -6.34 -1.50
C GLY A 41 -9.34 -6.67 -2.13
N PHE A 42 -8.28 -6.19 -1.50
CA PHE A 42 -6.90 -6.37 -1.95
C PHE A 42 -6.03 -6.88 -0.82
N GLN A 43 -5.07 -7.73 -1.14
CA GLN A 43 -3.89 -7.91 -0.32
C GLN A 43 -2.79 -7.00 -0.86
N VAL A 44 -2.15 -6.24 0.04
CA VAL A 44 -1.03 -5.36 -0.28
C VAL A 44 0.21 -5.87 0.44
N SER A 45 1.27 -6.09 -0.31
CA SER A 45 2.56 -6.53 0.20
C SER A 45 3.66 -5.59 -0.27
N LEU A 46 4.61 -5.32 0.63
CA LEU A 46 5.88 -4.71 0.28
C LEU A 46 6.96 -5.77 0.44
N VAL A 47 7.78 -5.97 -0.59
CA VAL A 47 8.88 -6.94 -0.55
C VAL A 47 10.22 -6.25 -0.74
N ASN A 48 11.23 -6.69 0.01
CA ASN A 48 12.61 -6.24 -0.18
C ASN A 48 13.22 -6.84 -1.46
N LYS A 49 14.37 -6.32 -1.89
CA LYS A 49 15.07 -6.72 -3.12
C LYS A 49 14.15 -6.65 -4.35
N GLY A 50 13.36 -5.58 -4.44
CA GLY A 50 12.31 -5.38 -5.44
C GLY A 50 12.79 -5.50 -6.89
N SER A 51 14.00 -5.01 -7.16
CA SER A 51 14.67 -5.11 -8.46
C SER A 51 14.92 -6.55 -8.92
N SER A 52 14.88 -7.53 -7.99
CA SER A 52 15.01 -8.95 -8.30
C SER A 52 13.68 -9.61 -8.66
N LEU A 53 12.53 -8.93 -8.54
CA LEU A 53 11.23 -9.50 -8.87
C LEU A 53 10.94 -9.33 -10.36
N ASP A 54 10.53 -10.43 -10.99
CA ASP A 54 9.90 -10.38 -12.30
C ASP A 54 8.43 -9.98 -12.13
N CYS A 55 8.15 -8.68 -12.22
CA CYS A 55 6.79 -8.17 -12.08
C CYS A 55 5.80 -8.75 -13.11
N THR A 56 6.28 -9.22 -14.27
CA THR A 56 5.43 -9.89 -15.24
C THR A 56 4.99 -11.25 -14.73
N GLN A 57 5.87 -12.01 -14.08
CA GLN A 57 5.51 -13.28 -13.42
C GLN A 57 4.64 -13.08 -12.18
N VAL A 58 4.95 -12.07 -11.37
CA VAL A 58 4.14 -11.71 -10.19
C VAL A 58 2.69 -11.46 -10.58
N GLN A 59 2.46 -10.83 -11.73
CA GLN A 59 1.12 -10.56 -12.24
C GLN A 59 0.40 -11.78 -12.83
N GLN A 60 1.01 -12.97 -12.83
CA GLN A 60 0.44 -14.20 -13.38
C GLN A 60 0.24 -15.31 -12.33
N ASN A 61 0.63 -15.09 -11.07
CA ASN A 61 0.48 -16.08 -10.00
C ASN A 61 0.51 -15.41 -8.62
N CYS A 62 0.15 -16.12 -7.55
CA CYS A 62 0.18 -15.56 -6.20
C CYS A 62 1.61 -15.25 -5.75
N LEU A 63 1.85 -14.07 -5.18
CA LEU A 63 3.15 -13.63 -4.69
C LEU A 63 3.71 -14.58 -3.63
N VAL A 64 2.85 -15.09 -2.73
CA VAL A 64 3.22 -16.03 -1.65
C VAL A 64 3.81 -17.36 -2.16
N LYS A 65 3.64 -17.68 -3.45
CA LYS A 65 4.25 -18.86 -4.11
C LYS A 65 5.58 -18.56 -4.79
N GLN A 66 5.94 -17.30 -4.94
CA GLN A 66 7.07 -16.83 -5.75
C GLN A 66 8.22 -16.25 -4.92
N VAL A 67 7.92 -15.76 -3.71
CA VAL A 67 8.93 -15.19 -2.81
C VAL A 67 8.91 -15.89 -1.45
N SER A 68 10.08 -15.96 -0.81
CA SER A 68 10.20 -16.51 0.54
C SER A 68 9.64 -15.56 1.60
N ALA A 69 9.21 -16.10 2.74
CA ALA A 69 8.55 -15.34 3.80
C ALA A 69 9.41 -14.18 4.37
N ASP A 70 10.73 -14.34 4.39
CA ASP A 70 11.69 -13.31 4.85
C ASP A 70 11.81 -12.10 3.91
N ARG A 71 11.25 -12.20 2.69
CA ARG A 71 11.23 -11.09 1.73
C ARG A 71 10.17 -10.05 2.04
N PHE A 72 9.13 -10.43 2.78
CA PHE A 72 8.02 -9.54 3.10
C PHE A 72 8.43 -8.54 4.20
N VAL A 73 8.24 -7.26 3.90
CA VAL A 73 8.45 -6.18 4.85
C VAL A 73 7.23 -6.11 5.76
N ARG A 74 7.48 -6.12 7.07
CA ARG A 74 6.45 -5.94 8.09
C ARG A 74 5.96 -4.49 8.05
N VAL A 75 4.65 -4.31 7.90
CA VAL A 75 3.98 -3.01 7.82
C VAL A 75 2.73 -3.02 8.68
N GLN A 76 2.28 -1.84 9.12
CA GLN A 76 1.09 -1.74 9.97
C GLN A 76 -0.20 -1.68 9.15
N ASP A 77 -1.22 -2.40 9.64
CA ASP A 77 -2.59 -2.26 9.18
C ASP A 77 -3.26 -0.99 9.75
N ALA A 78 -4.57 -0.84 9.52
CA ALA A 78 -5.33 0.28 10.06
C ALA A 78 -5.52 0.24 11.59
N SER A 79 -5.31 -0.93 12.22
CA SER A 79 -5.39 -1.11 13.68
C SER A 79 -4.05 -0.88 14.40
N GLY A 80 -2.96 -0.72 13.64
CA GLY A 80 -1.61 -0.55 14.15
C GLY A 80 -0.87 -1.88 14.39
N VAL A 81 -1.44 -3.00 13.98
CA VAL A 81 -0.82 -4.32 14.06
C VAL A 81 0.08 -4.53 12.85
N GLU A 82 1.26 -5.09 13.08
CA GLU A 82 2.21 -5.40 12.01
C GLU A 82 1.91 -6.74 11.33
N HIS A 83 1.91 -6.72 10.00
CA HIS A 83 1.67 -7.87 9.12
C HIS A 83 2.71 -7.93 8.00
N ALA A 84 2.94 -9.13 7.45
CA ALA A 84 3.72 -9.32 6.22
C ALA A 84 2.95 -8.87 4.96
N ALA A 85 1.62 -8.78 5.06
CA ALA A 85 0.74 -8.22 4.04
C ALA A 85 -0.52 -7.65 4.70
N VAL A 86 -1.05 -6.55 4.18
CA VAL A 86 -2.24 -5.89 4.72
C VAL A 86 -3.43 -6.12 3.80
N VAL A 87 -4.56 -6.53 4.36
CA VAL A 87 -5.81 -6.63 3.62
C VAL A 87 -6.51 -5.27 3.61
N VAL A 88 -6.72 -4.72 2.43
CA VAL A 88 -7.39 -3.45 2.20
C VAL A 88 -8.80 -3.74 1.66
N PRO A 89 -9.87 -3.34 2.37
CA PRO A 89 -11.23 -3.54 1.88
C PRO A 89 -11.50 -2.68 0.64
N LEU A 90 -12.36 -3.18 -0.24
CA LEU A 90 -12.80 -2.45 -1.42
C LEU A 90 -13.63 -1.21 -1.03
N LYS A 91 -13.16 -0.02 -1.39
CA LYS A 91 -13.81 1.28 -1.16
C LYS A 91 -13.68 2.13 -2.42
N LEU A 92 -14.39 1.74 -3.47
CA LEU A 92 -14.34 2.43 -4.76
C LEU A 92 -14.96 3.82 -4.66
N VAL A 93 -14.26 4.82 -5.19
CA VAL A 93 -14.87 6.10 -5.56
C VAL A 93 -15.57 5.92 -6.91
N ALA A 94 -16.84 6.35 -6.99
CA ALA A 94 -17.61 6.26 -8.23
C ALA A 94 -16.95 7.08 -9.35
N GLY A 95 -16.68 6.45 -10.49
CA GLY A 95 -15.97 7.05 -11.62
C GLY A 95 -15.47 6.01 -12.63
N THR A 96 -15.03 6.46 -13.81
CA THR A 96 -14.36 5.62 -14.82
C THR A 96 -12.98 6.20 -15.13
N PRO A 97 -11.87 5.51 -14.77
CA PRO A 97 -11.82 4.27 -14.01
C PRO A 97 -12.23 4.45 -12.54
N SER A 98 -12.60 3.38 -11.85
CA SER A 98 -12.83 3.42 -10.41
C SER A 98 -11.49 3.48 -9.68
N THR A 99 -11.37 4.38 -8.71
CA THR A 99 -10.13 4.59 -7.95
C THR A 99 -10.34 4.44 -6.45
N GLN A 100 -9.25 4.17 -5.73
CA GLN A 100 -9.22 4.12 -4.28
C GLN A 100 -7.84 4.56 -3.77
N ASN A 101 -7.81 5.58 -2.91
CA ASN A 101 -6.60 5.95 -2.19
C ASN A 101 -6.36 5.03 -1.00
N THR A 102 -5.11 4.64 -0.80
CA THR A 102 -4.69 3.78 0.30
C THR A 102 -3.24 4.07 0.69
N GLU A 103 -2.79 3.50 1.80
CA GLU A 103 -1.42 3.66 2.28
C GLU A 103 -0.98 2.43 3.08
N LEU A 104 0.31 2.11 2.99
CA LEU A 104 0.97 1.25 3.98
C LEU A 104 1.52 2.15 5.10
N ARG A 105 1.30 1.75 6.35
CA ARG A 105 1.74 2.50 7.54
C ARG A 105 3.02 1.88 8.12
N ASN A 106 3.82 2.72 8.78
CA ASN A 106 5.03 2.29 9.47
C ASN A 106 6.00 1.50 8.57
N VAL A 107 6.14 1.97 7.33
CA VAL A 107 7.04 1.37 6.35
C VAL A 107 8.47 1.79 6.70
N PRO A 108 9.40 0.84 6.94
CA PRO A 108 10.77 1.19 7.27
C PRO A 108 11.43 1.94 6.11
N PRO A 109 12.19 3.02 6.40
CA PRO A 109 13.03 3.65 5.39
C PRO A 109 14.00 2.63 4.79
N GLY A 110 14.26 2.73 3.50
CA GLY A 110 15.13 1.79 2.82
C GLY A 110 15.08 1.96 1.31
N LYS A 111 15.71 1.02 0.62
CA LYS A 111 15.81 1.01 -0.83
C LYS A 111 15.42 -0.35 -1.37
N ASP A 112 15.18 -0.37 -2.68
CA ASP A 112 15.02 -1.60 -3.45
C ASP A 112 13.84 -2.44 -2.94
N PHE A 113 12.64 -1.85 -3.00
CA PHE A 113 11.39 -2.53 -2.67
C PHE A 113 10.55 -2.78 -3.92
N ALA A 114 9.60 -3.70 -3.82
CA ALA A 114 8.48 -3.78 -4.75
C ALA A 114 7.16 -3.74 -3.98
N LEU A 115 6.26 -2.87 -4.42
CA LEU A 115 4.88 -2.82 -3.98
C LEU A 115 4.08 -3.77 -4.86
N VAL A 116 3.43 -4.75 -4.25
CA VAL A 116 2.59 -5.72 -4.94
C VAL A 116 1.19 -5.65 -4.37
N VAL A 117 0.20 -5.57 -5.24
CA VAL A 117 -1.21 -5.58 -4.88
C VAL A 117 -1.87 -6.76 -5.57
N GLU A 118 -2.59 -7.58 -4.82
CA GLU A 118 -3.28 -8.78 -5.29
C GLU A 118 -4.77 -8.63 -5.01
N ALA A 119 -5.60 -8.71 -6.04
CA ALA A 119 -7.04 -8.60 -5.93
C ALA A 119 -7.66 -9.91 -5.48
N LEU A 120 -8.41 -9.85 -4.37
CA LEU A 120 -9.05 -11.01 -3.74
C LEU A 120 -10.44 -11.19 -4.30
N SER A 121 -10.77 -12.37 -4.81
CA SER A 121 -12.15 -12.68 -5.19
C SER A 121 -13.13 -12.62 -4.01
N LYS A 122 -14.43 -12.69 -4.29
CA LYS A 122 -15.49 -12.91 -3.29
C LYS A 122 -15.65 -14.38 -2.84
N LEU A 123 -14.86 -15.31 -3.37
CA LEU A 123 -14.93 -16.74 -3.00
C LEU A 123 -14.35 -16.99 -1.59
N SER A 124 -14.66 -18.16 -1.03
CA SER A 124 -14.10 -18.64 0.24
C SER A 124 -13.56 -20.08 0.08
N PRO A 125 -12.23 -20.30 0.14
CA PRO A 125 -11.17 -19.28 0.24
C PRO A 125 -11.08 -18.39 -1.01
N PRO A 126 -10.56 -17.15 -0.89
CA PRO A 126 -10.43 -16.26 -2.04
C PRO A 126 -9.38 -16.80 -3.02
N ASN A 127 -9.59 -16.58 -4.32
CA ASN A 127 -8.54 -16.73 -5.33
C ASN A 127 -8.04 -15.38 -5.86
N LEU A 128 -6.84 -15.40 -6.45
CA LEU A 128 -6.27 -14.28 -7.18
C LEU A 128 -7.04 -14.04 -8.49
N VAL A 129 -7.53 -12.82 -8.69
CA VAL A 129 -8.26 -12.43 -9.91
C VAL A 129 -7.66 -11.23 -10.65
N GLY A 130 -6.69 -10.56 -10.04
CA GLY A 130 -5.92 -9.48 -10.65
C GLY A 130 -4.72 -9.10 -9.79
N SER A 131 -3.72 -8.46 -10.38
CA SER A 131 -2.51 -8.05 -9.66
C SER A 131 -1.87 -6.81 -10.28
N SER A 132 -1.16 -6.03 -9.45
CA SER A 132 -0.15 -5.08 -9.88
C SER A 132 1.16 -5.31 -9.14
N CYS A 133 2.27 -4.94 -9.78
CA CYS A 133 3.60 -4.97 -9.22
C CYS A 133 4.33 -3.72 -9.68
N THR A 134 4.95 -2.98 -8.76
CA THR A 134 5.69 -1.76 -9.06
C THR A 134 6.95 -1.69 -8.22
N TYR A 135 8.06 -1.43 -8.89
CA TYR A 135 9.33 -1.19 -8.23
C TYR A 135 9.30 0.15 -7.49
N VAL A 136 9.70 0.13 -6.21
CA VAL A 136 9.81 1.29 -5.33
C VAL A 136 11.29 1.45 -4.98
N PRO A 137 12.01 2.40 -5.61
CA PRO A 137 13.47 2.49 -5.47
C PRO A 137 13.91 2.89 -4.07
N GLU A 138 13.13 3.75 -3.40
CA GLU A 138 13.47 4.29 -2.09
C GLU A 138 12.21 4.69 -1.34
N ILE A 139 12.22 4.43 -0.03
CA ILE A 139 11.26 4.94 0.95
C ILE A 139 12.05 5.72 1.98
N THR A 140 11.67 6.97 2.18
CA THR A 140 12.38 7.89 3.08
C THR A 140 11.73 7.90 4.46
N ALA A 141 12.48 8.37 5.46
CA ALA A 141 11.95 8.65 6.79
C ALA A 141 10.98 9.86 6.84
N GLY A 142 10.97 10.67 5.78
CA GLY A 142 10.11 11.84 5.65
C GLY A 142 8.80 11.54 4.92
N ALA A 143 8.26 12.56 4.26
CA ALA A 143 7.07 12.41 3.44
C ALA A 143 7.40 11.67 2.14
N ASN A 144 6.77 10.51 1.92
CA ASN A 144 6.81 9.81 0.64
C ASN A 144 5.64 10.30 -0.23
N ALA A 145 5.92 10.64 -1.48
CA ALA A 145 4.91 11.20 -2.38
C ALA A 145 3.91 10.13 -2.85
N ALA A 146 2.63 10.49 -2.96
CA ALA A 146 1.54 9.61 -3.39
C ALA A 146 1.55 9.30 -4.90
N VAL A 147 2.69 9.46 -5.58
CA VAL A 147 2.80 9.34 -7.06
C VAL A 147 2.77 7.88 -7.51
N LEU A 148 2.69 6.93 -6.58
CA LEU A 148 2.56 5.52 -6.89
C LEU A 148 1.10 5.20 -7.27
N THR A 149 0.85 5.06 -8.56
CA THR A 149 -0.42 4.52 -9.06
C THR A 149 -0.26 3.03 -9.34
N GLN A 150 -1.16 2.22 -8.80
CA GLN A 150 -1.26 0.78 -9.03
C GLN A 150 -2.48 0.48 -9.89
N THR A 151 -2.27 0.07 -11.14
CA THR A 151 -3.36 -0.37 -12.00
C THR A 151 -3.60 -1.86 -11.87
N ILE A 152 -4.72 -2.24 -11.26
CA ILE A 152 -5.13 -3.63 -11.10
C ILE A 152 -5.89 -4.06 -12.35
N LYS A 153 -5.27 -4.96 -13.11
CA LYS A 153 -5.88 -5.57 -14.30
C LYS A 153 -6.32 -7.01 -13.99
N PRO A 154 -7.38 -7.51 -14.64
CA PRO A 154 -7.70 -8.93 -14.59
C PRO A 154 -6.50 -9.77 -15.03
N LEU A 155 -6.35 -10.93 -14.43
CA LEU A 155 -5.39 -11.92 -14.92
C LEU A 155 -5.76 -12.33 -16.35
N ALA A 156 -4.74 -12.47 -17.22
CA ALA A 156 -4.96 -12.96 -18.57
C ALA A 156 -5.42 -14.43 -18.58
N THR A 157 -4.97 -15.21 -17.59
CA THR A 157 -5.37 -16.60 -17.38
C THR A 157 -5.80 -16.76 -15.92
N PRO A 158 -6.95 -17.40 -15.64
CA PRO A 158 -7.37 -17.66 -14.26
C PRO A 158 -6.32 -18.50 -13.50
N VAL A 159 -6.03 -18.11 -12.27
CA VAL A 159 -5.10 -18.83 -11.39
C VAL A 159 -5.85 -19.31 -10.16
N ALA A 160 -5.75 -20.61 -9.89
CA ALA A 160 -6.34 -21.23 -8.70
C ALA A 160 -5.35 -21.17 -7.52
N CYS A 161 -5.09 -19.98 -7.00
CA CYS A 161 -4.27 -19.79 -5.80
C CYS A 161 -4.91 -18.79 -4.83
N ASP A 162 -4.82 -19.08 -3.53
CA ASP A 162 -5.17 -18.13 -2.47
C ASP A 162 -3.96 -17.21 -2.24
N PRO A 163 -4.06 -15.91 -2.55
CA PRO A 163 -2.92 -14.99 -2.46
C PRO A 163 -2.55 -14.70 -1.00
N ARG A 164 -3.42 -14.97 -0.02
CA ARG A 164 -3.23 -14.54 1.36
C ARG A 164 -1.90 -15.05 1.95
N VAL A 165 -1.05 -14.11 2.36
CA VAL A 165 0.24 -14.38 2.99
C VAL A 165 0.04 -14.91 4.42
N GLU A 166 -0.92 -14.32 5.13
CA GLU A 166 -1.33 -14.74 6.47
C GLU A 166 -2.74 -15.36 6.36
N LYS A 167 -2.88 -16.61 6.83
CA LYS A 167 -4.10 -17.42 6.68
C LYS A 167 -4.98 -17.42 7.91
#